data_AF-A0A2P2IGK6-F1
#
_entry.id   AF-A0A2P2IGK6-F1
#
_cell.length_a   1.000
_cell.length_b   1.000
_cell.length_c   1.000
_cell.angle_alpha   90.00
_cell.angle_beta   90.00
_cell.angle_gamma   90.00
#
_symmetry.space_group_name_H-M   'P 1'
#
loop_
_entity.id
_entity.type
_entity.pdbx_description
1 polymer ?
#
loop_
_entity_poly.entity_id
_entity_poly.type
_entity_poly.pdbx_seq_one_letter_code
_entity_poly.pdbx_strand_id
1 'polypeptide(L)'
;IGTSLCEDDRLDLAKELIELAGDKLILPVDTITSKEFSNDVGHQIVSVENIPSNEMGLDIGPKSVELFQAALKGAKTVVWNGPMGVFEMPNFARGTIGVCEAIAKLDGAITIIGG
;
A
#
# COMPACT_ATOMS: atom_id res chain seq x y z
N ILE A 1 12.74 -3.52 -7.43
CA ILE A 1 11.48 -2.74 -7.36
C ILE A 1 11.50 -1.52 -8.30
N GLY A 2 12.11 -1.65 -9.49
CA GLY A 2 12.35 -0.50 -10.37
C GLY A 2 13.15 0.61 -9.69
N THR A 3 12.72 1.85 -9.86
CA THR A 3 13.29 3.06 -9.23
C THR A 3 12.53 3.49 -7.98
N SER A 4 11.68 2.62 -7.41
CA SER A 4 10.95 2.90 -6.16
C SER A 4 11.91 3.16 -5.00
N LEU A 5 11.45 3.98 -4.05
CA LEU A 5 12.21 4.30 -2.84
C LEU A 5 12.53 3.03 -2.04
N CYS A 6 13.79 2.87 -1.65
CA CYS A 6 14.29 1.74 -0.87
C CYS A 6 15.28 2.24 0.18
N GLU A 7 15.15 1.77 1.42
CA GLU A 7 16.16 1.93 2.46
C GLU A 7 17.02 0.66 2.49
N ASP A 8 18.10 0.64 1.69
CA ASP A 8 18.97 -0.54 1.55
C ASP A 8 19.61 -0.97 2.89
N ASP A 9 19.82 -0.02 3.81
CA ASP A 9 20.34 -0.26 5.16
C ASP A 9 19.30 -0.83 6.15
N ARG A 10 18.06 -1.08 5.70
CA ARG A 10 16.98 -1.69 6.49
C ARG A 10 16.53 -3.06 5.97
N LEU A 11 17.16 -3.59 4.92
CA LEU A 11 16.76 -4.86 4.30
C LEU A 11 16.82 -6.04 5.25
N ASP A 12 17.82 -6.10 6.13
CA ASP A 12 17.93 -7.22 7.09
C ASP A 12 16.83 -7.15 8.14
N LEU A 13 16.52 -5.96 8.67
CA LEU A 13 15.39 -5.75 9.57
C LEU A 13 14.06 -6.13 8.91
N ALA A 14 13.85 -5.76 7.64
CA ALA A 14 12.64 -6.12 6.91
C ALA A 14 12.46 -7.65 6.80
N LYS A 15 13.53 -8.39 6.52
CA LYS A 15 13.50 -9.87 6.48
C LYS A 15 13.16 -10.48 7.83
N GLU A 16 13.78 -9.98 8.90
CA GLU A 16 13.50 -10.43 10.28
C GLU A 16 12.02 -10.22 10.64
N LEU A 17 11.45 -9.06 10.28
CA LEU A 17 10.03 -8.76 10.53
C LEU A 17 9.09 -9.65 9.71
N ILE A 18 9.43 -9.94 8.45
CA ILE A 18 8.66 -10.87 7.61
C ILE A 18 8.67 -12.27 8.23
N GLU A 19 9.84 -12.76 8.66
CA GLU A 19 9.97 -14.06 9.31
C GLU A 19 9.20 -14.11 10.64
N LEU A 20 9.30 -13.07 11.47
CA LEU A 20 8.63 -12.99 12.76
C LEU A 20 7.10 -12.92 12.63
N ALA A 21 6.59 -12.14 11.67
CA ALA A 21 5.16 -11.91 11.49
C ALA A 21 4.47 -13.05 10.73
N GLY A 22 5.16 -13.69 9.77
CA GLY A 22 4.59 -14.67 8.86
C GLY A 22 3.35 -14.12 8.15
N ASP A 23 2.29 -14.93 8.11
CA ASP A 23 1.02 -14.59 7.43
C ASP A 23 0.28 -13.38 8.03
N LYS A 24 0.72 -12.85 9.17
CA LYS A 24 0.12 -11.64 9.77
C LYS A 24 0.59 -10.36 9.09
N LEU A 25 1.73 -10.39 8.40
CA LEU A 25 2.22 -9.25 7.62
C LEU A 25 1.73 -9.38 6.17
N ILE A 26 0.71 -8.60 5.83
CA ILE A 26 0.10 -8.61 4.51
C ILE A 26 0.69 -7.45 3.70
N LEU A 27 1.38 -7.77 2.59
CA LEU A 27 2.01 -6.80 1.70
C LEU A 27 1.16 -6.56 0.43
N PRO A 28 1.37 -5.43 -0.28
CA PRO A 28 0.74 -5.21 -1.59
C PRO A 28 1.09 -6.31 -2.60
N VAL A 29 0.15 -6.61 -3.50
CA VAL A 29 0.30 -7.60 -4.58
C VAL A 29 0.33 -6.96 -5.97
N ASP A 30 -0.07 -5.70 -6.06
CA ASP A 30 0.00 -4.86 -7.25
C ASP A 30 0.23 -3.39 -6.85
N THR A 31 0.74 -2.60 -7.79
CA THR A 31 1.09 -1.20 -7.57
C THR A 31 0.78 -0.36 -8.80
N ILE A 32 0.47 0.92 -8.58
CA ILE A 32 0.43 1.94 -9.62
C ILE A 32 1.84 2.48 -9.80
N THR A 33 2.42 2.32 -10.99
CA THR A 33 3.78 2.75 -11.31
C THR A 33 3.80 3.91 -12.29
N SER A 34 4.84 4.75 -12.18
CA SER A 34 5.15 5.80 -13.15
C SER A 34 6.66 5.99 -13.31
N LYS A 35 7.06 6.65 -14.40
CA LYS A 35 8.47 6.99 -14.68
C LYS A 35 8.95 8.22 -13.91
N GLU A 36 8.03 9.10 -13.52
CA GLU A 36 8.33 10.38 -12.88
C GLU A 36 7.49 10.55 -11.61
N PHE A 37 8.06 11.22 -10.62
CA PHE A 37 7.35 11.61 -9.40
C PHE A 37 6.54 12.89 -9.67
N SER A 38 5.42 12.74 -10.39
CA SER A 38 4.56 13.86 -10.79
C SER A 38 3.11 13.38 -10.91
N ASN A 39 2.15 14.23 -10.59
CA ASN A 39 0.75 13.88 -10.77
C ASN A 39 0.37 13.75 -12.26
N ASP A 40 1.00 14.53 -13.15
CA ASP A 40 0.52 14.72 -14.53
C ASP A 40 1.25 13.82 -15.56
N VAL A 41 1.86 12.73 -15.09
CA VAL A 41 2.55 11.74 -15.94
C VAL A 41 1.72 10.46 -16.10
N GLY A 42 1.92 9.76 -17.21
CA GLY A 42 1.31 8.45 -17.45
C GLY A 42 1.66 7.45 -16.34
N HIS A 43 0.68 6.66 -15.94
CA HIS A 43 0.84 5.59 -14.96
C HIS A 43 0.23 4.29 -15.48
N GLN A 44 0.64 3.18 -14.89
CA GLN A 44 0.09 1.86 -15.17
C GLN A 44 -0.05 1.05 -13.89
N ILE A 45 -0.85 -0.01 -13.93
CA ILE A 45 -0.99 -0.94 -12.82
C ILE A 45 -0.28 -2.23 -13.18
N VAL A 46 0.64 -2.67 -12.33
CA VAL A 46 1.42 -3.90 -12.51
C VAL A 46 1.43 -4.74 -11.24
N SER A 47 1.65 -6.05 -11.39
CA SER A 47 2.01 -6.91 -10.26
C SER A 47 3.31 -6.42 -9.62
N VAL A 48 3.45 -6.57 -8.30
CA VAL A 48 4.72 -6.25 -7.59
C VAL A 48 5.91 -7.06 -8.12
N GLU A 49 5.65 -8.23 -8.70
CA GLU A 49 6.67 -9.08 -9.35
C GLU A 49 7.14 -8.53 -10.72
N ASN A 50 6.39 -7.60 -11.31
CA ASN A 50 6.58 -7.13 -12.69
C ASN A 50 6.79 -5.61 -12.77
N ILE A 51 7.32 -4.98 -11.71
CA ILE A 51 7.61 -3.54 -11.71
C ILE A 51 8.72 -3.25 -12.74
N PRO A 52 8.49 -2.39 -13.76
CA PRO A 52 9.50 -2.05 -14.74
C PRO A 52 10.75 -1.45 -14.10
N SER A 53 11.93 -1.74 -14.66
CA SER A 53 13.22 -1.33 -14.08
C SER A 53 13.39 0.20 -14.02
N ASN A 54 12.69 0.95 -14.86
CA ASN A 54 12.74 2.40 -14.98
C ASN A 54 11.51 3.12 -14.41
N GLU A 55 10.68 2.43 -13.62
CA GLU A 55 9.49 3.01 -13.00
C GLU A 55 9.50 2.80 -11.48
N MET A 56 8.77 3.67 -10.78
CA MET A 56 8.59 3.65 -9.33
C MET A 56 7.12 3.39 -8.99
N GLY A 57 6.86 2.64 -7.92
CA GLY A 57 5.54 2.50 -7.33
C GLY A 57 5.16 3.73 -6.52
N LEU A 58 3.99 4.30 -6.79
CA LEU A 58 3.51 5.54 -6.17
C LEU A 58 2.20 5.37 -5.40
N ASP A 59 1.50 4.26 -5.60
CA ASP A 59 0.31 3.86 -4.83
C ASP A 59 0.14 2.34 -4.92
N ILE A 60 -0.67 1.76 -4.03
CA ILE A 60 -1.08 0.36 -4.14
C ILE A 60 -2.10 0.20 -5.27
N GLY A 61 -2.08 -0.97 -5.93
CA GLY A 61 -3.04 -1.29 -6.96
C GLY A 61 -4.41 -1.75 -6.41
N PRO A 62 -5.41 -1.90 -7.29
CA PRO A 62 -6.75 -2.30 -6.89
C PRO A 62 -6.81 -3.69 -6.24
N LYS A 63 -5.96 -4.64 -6.64
CA LYS A 63 -5.97 -5.98 -6.02
C LYS A 63 -5.46 -5.93 -4.58
N SER A 64 -4.51 -5.05 -4.30
CA SER A 64 -4.01 -4.79 -2.95
C SER A 64 -5.07 -4.13 -2.06
N VAL A 65 -5.86 -3.20 -2.61
CA VAL A 65 -7.01 -2.63 -1.89
C VAL A 65 -8.03 -3.73 -1.55
N GLU A 66 -8.38 -4.59 -2.50
CA GLU A 66 -9.28 -5.73 -2.26
C GLU A 66 -8.74 -6.69 -1.21
N LEU A 67 -7.44 -7.01 -1.26
CA LEU A 67 -6.75 -7.84 -0.29
C LEU A 67 -6.85 -7.26 1.13
N PHE A 68 -6.53 -5.98 1.29
CA PHE A 68 -6.59 -5.30 2.59
C PHE A 68 -8.03 -5.17 3.10
N GLN A 69 -8.99 -4.86 2.22
CA GLN A 69 -10.41 -4.86 2.58
C GLN A 69 -10.86 -6.24 3.07
N ALA A 70 -10.40 -7.33 2.45
CA ALA A 70 -10.71 -8.68 2.92
C ALA A 70 -10.10 -8.96 4.29
N ALA A 71 -8.86 -8.55 4.53
CA ALA A 71 -8.17 -8.71 5.81
C ALA A 71 -8.84 -7.92 6.96
N LEU A 72 -9.47 -6.79 6.67
CA LEU A 72 -10.19 -5.97 7.64
C LEU A 72 -11.52 -6.58 8.09
N LYS A 73 -12.08 -7.56 7.35
CA LYS A 73 -13.41 -8.11 7.65
C LYS A 73 -13.43 -8.74 9.05
N GLY A 74 -14.38 -8.29 9.85
CA GLY A 74 -14.58 -8.79 11.22
C GLY A 74 -13.64 -8.19 12.26
N ALA A 75 -12.70 -7.32 11.87
CA ALA A 75 -11.88 -6.58 12.81
C ALA A 75 -12.74 -5.79 13.79
N LYS A 76 -12.35 -5.80 15.08
CA LYS A 76 -13.04 -5.07 16.15
C LYS A 76 -12.29 -3.81 16.58
N THR A 77 -11.01 -3.74 16.24
CA THR A 77 -10.18 -2.57 16.45
C THR A 77 -9.24 -2.45 15.25
N VAL A 78 -9.12 -1.26 14.69
CA VAL A 78 -8.19 -0.93 13.62
C VAL A 78 -7.44 0.35 14.00
N VAL A 79 -6.12 0.29 13.90
CA VAL A 79 -5.26 1.46 13.99
C VAL A 79 -4.66 1.66 12.60
N TRP A 80 -4.87 2.82 12.02
CA TRP A 80 -4.32 3.19 10.72
C TRP A 80 -3.35 4.36 10.88
N ASN A 81 -2.12 4.18 10.41
CA ASN A 81 -1.07 5.18 10.44
C ASN A 81 -0.29 5.09 9.12
N GLY A 82 -0.30 6.19 8.37
CA GLY A 82 0.40 6.31 7.10
C GLY A 82 -0.49 6.06 5.86
N PRO A 83 -0.33 6.87 4.80
CA PRO A 83 -1.02 6.66 3.54
C PRO A 83 -0.51 5.42 2.79
N MET A 84 -1.25 4.99 1.76
CA MET A 84 -0.87 3.83 0.94
C MET A 84 -0.05 4.17 -0.30
N GLY A 85 0.08 5.47 -0.58
CA GLY A 85 0.78 6.03 -1.72
C GLY A 85 1.02 7.51 -1.52
N VAL A 86 1.42 8.20 -2.59
CA VAL A 86 1.62 9.65 -2.63
C VAL A 86 0.27 10.36 -2.72
N PHE A 87 -0.51 10.31 -1.64
CA PHE A 87 -1.92 10.71 -1.61
C PHE A 87 -2.14 12.21 -1.90
N GLU A 88 -1.11 13.04 -1.78
CA GLU A 88 -1.13 14.44 -2.19
C GLU A 88 -1.29 14.61 -3.70
N MET A 89 -1.02 13.57 -4.49
CA MET A 89 -1.23 13.51 -5.94
C MET A 89 -2.50 12.72 -6.25
N PRO A 90 -3.56 13.34 -6.81
CA PRO A 90 -4.83 12.67 -7.08
C PRO A 90 -4.74 11.35 -7.85
N ASN A 91 -3.80 11.21 -8.78
CA ASN A 91 -3.59 9.98 -9.55
C ASN A 91 -3.00 8.83 -8.72
N PHE A 92 -2.48 9.10 -7.52
CA PHE A 92 -1.85 8.15 -6.60
C PHE A 92 -2.50 8.17 -5.20
N ALA A 93 -3.75 8.64 -5.11
CA ALA A 93 -4.51 8.70 -3.86
C ALA A 93 -5.52 7.56 -3.70
N ARG A 94 -5.74 6.74 -4.74
CA ARG A 94 -6.87 5.81 -4.79
C ARG A 94 -6.71 4.64 -3.82
N GLY A 95 -5.49 4.15 -3.60
CA GLY A 95 -5.20 3.13 -2.61
C GLY A 95 -5.50 3.61 -1.19
N THR A 96 -5.02 4.81 -0.87
CA THR A 96 -5.28 5.47 0.42
C THR A 96 -6.78 5.65 0.67
N ILE A 97 -7.51 6.17 -0.32
CA ILE A 97 -8.97 6.33 -0.24
C ILE A 97 -9.66 4.97 -0.10
N GLY A 98 -9.28 3.97 -0.88
CA GLY A 98 -9.89 2.65 -0.85
C GLY A 98 -9.75 1.96 0.51
N VAL A 99 -8.57 2.02 1.11
CA VAL A 99 -8.33 1.47 2.46
C VAL A 99 -9.05 2.30 3.52
N CYS A 100 -9.02 3.62 3.44
CA CYS A 100 -9.79 4.52 4.32
C CYS A 100 -11.28 4.18 4.31
N GLU A 101 -11.88 4.03 3.13
CA GLU A 101 -13.27 3.64 2.97
C GLU A 101 -13.56 2.25 3.54
N ALA A 102 -12.66 1.29 3.34
CA ALA A 102 -12.81 -0.06 3.89
C ALA A 102 -12.85 -0.03 5.42
N ILE A 103 -11.98 0.76 6.06
CA ILE A 103 -11.97 0.96 7.51
C ILE A 103 -13.24 1.67 7.97
N ALA A 104 -13.67 2.72 7.27
CA ALA A 104 -14.86 3.51 7.61
C ALA A 104 -16.17 2.69 7.53
N LYS A 105 -16.20 1.64 6.70
CA LYS A 105 -17.34 0.73 6.51
C LYS A 105 -17.38 -0.41 7.54
N LEU A 106 -16.46 -0.47 8.51
CA LEU A 106 -16.46 -1.52 9.54
C LEU A 106 -17.52 -1.27 10.61
N ASP A 107 -18.56 -2.09 10.62
CA ASP A 107 -19.62 -2.02 11.61
C ASP A 107 -19.16 -2.47 13.01
N GLY A 108 -19.27 -1.57 13.99
CA GLY A 108 -19.00 -1.86 15.39
C GLY A 108 -17.51 -2.06 15.72
N ALA A 109 -16.60 -1.62 14.86
CA ALA A 109 -15.17 -1.58 15.14
C ALA A 109 -14.76 -0.22 15.75
N ILE A 110 -13.78 -0.25 16.65
CA ILE A 110 -13.04 0.95 17.05
C ILE A 110 -12.03 1.26 15.94
N THR A 111 -12.06 2.47 15.39
CA THR A 111 -11.12 2.90 14.35
C THR A 111 -10.33 4.12 14.84
N ILE A 112 -9.00 4.03 14.78
CA ILE A 112 -8.07 5.04 15.29
C ILE A 112 -7.14 5.46 14.15
N ILE A 113 -7.05 6.76 13.90
CA ILE A 113 -6.09 7.34 12.94
C ILE A 113 -4.91 7.90 13.73
N GLY A 114 -3.70 7.42 13.45
CA GLY A 114 -2.50 7.67 14.24
C GLY A 114 -1.49 8.66 13.64
N GLY A 115 -1.71 9.11 12.41
CA GLY A 115 -0.75 9.91 11.64
C GLY A 115 -0.94 9.71 10.17
#